data_AF-A0A5C6XI47-F1
#
_entry.id   AF-A0A5C6XI47-F1
#
_cell.length_a   1.000
_cell.length_b   1.000
_cell.length_c   1.000
_cell.angle_alpha   90.00
_cell.angle_beta   90.00
_cell.angle_gamma   90.00
#
_symmetry.space_group_name_H-M   'P 1'
#
loop_
_entity.id
_entity.type
_entity.pdbx_description
1 polymer ?
#
loop_
_entity_poly.entity_id
_entity_poly.type
_entity_poly.pdbx_seq_one_letter_code
_entity_poly.pdbx_strand_id
1 'polypeptide(L)'
;MPLPGEWIMKAVSIRAARWTSKLAAGALLLAACGGVDEDPTGESQAALSHSSASVDSDYRMRTLTTGADLHATNGVVVGPDGNLYVASVLSRAIAVVNPRSGRIIDMIGPERGVDSPDDLTFGPDGSLYWTSFLTGEVGRLSPDGVKTTVAQLTPGVNAIAMSPDGRLFATVIFLGDALYELDPDGVDAPRLVGTGFGGLNSMRFGPDGHLYGPLWFTGEVARVDIETGAFTTVLDGLSVPAAVKFDSQGILHVVDQYTGEIIALDLDTGETEVVAVADEVGADNLAFDANDTIYITNAHDGWVRKVLPNGRTRSLTDEGLVAPGGVAVVPYQGKQTVFVADALSMKGFSTLTGRMTASIHSVIGISALATPLTATADGDRVLTSSWFANVVQTWDPALEAVVESHSDFATPLNAVRYQGDLIVSELSANRVVRREAGTTDKEVLAAIPVPTGLATDGDDLWAADWVTGSVYLIADDGQALAAPQLVASGLSFPEGMAVDKDGNLLVVETGIDQVTKIDPATGQKSVLASGLDIGMAGPPGMPPTYIFNGIAVDDCGVIYVSVDTDNSVVKISPRGRGALRCADGGPGRGKGHGHGHGHGHGHGHGHGHGH
;
A
#
# COMPACT_ATOMS: atom_id res chain seq x y z
N MET A 1 -0.83 -3.07 22.80
CA MET A 1 0.27 -2.92 21.82
C MET A 1 0.80 -1.50 21.94
N PRO A 2 2.11 -1.25 22.05
CA PRO A 2 2.60 0.12 21.99
C PRO A 2 2.38 0.67 20.57
N LEU A 3 1.86 1.90 20.48
CA LEU A 3 1.46 2.56 19.23
C LEU A 3 2.67 2.84 18.32
N PRO A 4 2.53 2.77 16.98
CA PRO A 4 3.58 3.07 15.99
C PRO A 4 4.20 4.49 16.09
N GLY A 5 3.56 5.42 16.78
CA GLY A 5 3.93 6.85 16.80
C GLY A 5 5.26 7.20 17.49
N GLU A 6 5.75 6.40 18.45
CA GLU A 6 7.04 6.71 19.12
C GLU A 6 8.26 6.43 18.23
N TRP A 7 8.11 5.64 17.17
CA TRP A 7 9.20 5.20 16.29
C TRP A 7 9.46 6.15 15.12
N ILE A 8 8.40 6.71 14.52
CA ILE A 8 8.48 7.64 13.38
C ILE A 8 9.31 8.88 13.75
N MET A 9 9.19 9.38 14.98
CA MET A 9 9.94 10.55 15.45
C MET A 9 11.43 10.27 15.77
N LYS A 10 11.82 9.02 16.08
CA LYS A 10 13.22 8.68 16.36
C LYS A 10 14.03 8.41 15.08
N ALA A 11 13.40 7.88 14.02
CA ALA A 11 14.05 7.69 12.73
C ALA A 11 14.28 9.03 11.97
N VAL A 12 13.41 10.02 12.19
CA VAL A 12 13.53 11.38 11.60
C VAL A 12 14.56 12.26 12.32
N SER A 13 15.16 11.79 13.42
CA SER A 13 16.34 12.41 14.04
C SER A 13 17.65 12.11 13.29
N ILE A 14 17.63 12.09 11.95
CA ILE A 14 18.84 12.34 11.16
C ILE A 14 18.98 13.85 11.09
N ARG A 15 19.99 14.36 11.79
CA ARG A 15 20.44 15.75 11.69
C ARG A 15 20.41 16.18 10.23
N ALA A 16 19.71 17.29 9.97
CA ALA A 16 19.99 18.17 8.85
C ALA A 16 21.49 18.53 8.89
N ALA A 17 22.32 17.68 8.26
CA ALA A 17 23.70 17.97 7.98
C ALA A 17 23.68 19.00 6.86
N ARG A 18 24.00 20.24 7.25
CA ARG A 18 24.23 21.38 6.38
C ARG A 18 25.02 20.98 5.14
N TRP A 19 24.35 20.96 4.00
CA TRP A 19 25.00 20.99 2.70
C TRP A 19 25.38 22.45 2.43
N THR A 20 26.57 22.85 2.87
CA THR A 20 27.25 24.04 2.33
C THR A 20 28.48 23.58 1.57
N SER A 21 28.40 23.69 0.25
CA SER A 21 29.54 23.61 -0.65
C SER A 21 30.56 24.69 -0.29
N LYS A 22 31.68 24.32 0.32
CA LYS A 22 32.84 25.20 0.52
C LYS A 22 33.68 25.22 -0.76
N LEU A 23 33.52 26.26 -1.57
CA LEU A 23 34.58 26.74 -2.45
C LEU A 23 35.58 27.54 -1.60
N ALA A 24 36.86 27.20 -1.71
CA ALA A 24 37.96 27.85 -1.00
C ALA A 24 38.20 29.25 -1.58
N ALA A 25 38.06 30.28 -0.73
CA ALA A 25 38.47 31.64 -1.03
C ALA A 25 39.99 31.79 -0.82
N GLY A 26 40.73 31.96 -1.91
CA GLY A 26 42.07 32.53 -1.90
C GLY A 26 41.98 34.03 -2.19
N ALA A 27 42.39 34.86 -1.23
CA ALA A 27 42.40 36.31 -1.36
C ALA A 27 43.64 36.82 -2.10
N LEU A 28 43.48 37.77 -3.03
CA LEU A 28 44.45 38.86 -3.23
C LEU A 28 43.82 40.06 -3.98
N LEU A 29 44.36 41.24 -3.65
CA LEU A 29 43.83 42.60 -3.81
C LEU A 29 43.91 43.23 -5.22
N LEU A 30 42.99 44.21 -5.42
CA LEU A 30 43.09 45.50 -6.15
C LEU A 30 43.42 45.50 -7.66
N ALA A 31 42.49 45.99 -8.49
CA ALA A 31 42.56 47.29 -9.19
C ALA A 31 41.41 47.45 -10.21
N ALA A 32 41.12 48.71 -10.52
CA ALA A 32 39.92 49.20 -11.18
C ALA A 32 39.86 49.07 -12.72
N CYS A 33 38.65 49.36 -13.22
CA CYS A 33 38.25 49.87 -14.55
C CYS A 33 37.85 48.87 -15.65
N GLY A 34 36.61 49.04 -16.13
CA GLY A 34 36.23 48.85 -17.54
C GLY A 34 35.00 47.97 -17.74
N GLY A 35 34.05 48.42 -18.58
CA GLY A 35 32.79 47.73 -18.93
C GLY A 35 33.01 46.34 -19.55
N VAL A 36 31.97 45.54 -19.82
CA VAL A 36 30.78 45.79 -20.66
C VAL A 36 29.72 44.74 -20.26
N ASP A 37 28.43 45.04 -20.48
CA ASP A 37 27.30 44.11 -20.39
C ASP A 37 27.56 42.80 -21.16
N GLU A 38 27.23 41.63 -20.57
CA GLU A 38 26.60 40.50 -21.28
C GLU A 38 26.11 39.40 -20.31
N ASP A 39 25.01 38.80 -20.72
CA ASP A 39 24.14 37.76 -20.14
C ASP A 39 24.84 36.40 -19.92
N PRO A 40 24.53 35.63 -18.86
CA PRO A 40 24.84 34.20 -18.83
C PRO A 40 23.59 33.34 -18.62
N THR A 41 22.87 33.02 -19.69
CA THR A 41 22.16 31.74 -19.78
C THR A 41 23.18 30.68 -20.20
N GLY A 42 23.57 29.81 -19.27
CA GLY A 42 24.56 28.77 -19.51
C GLY A 42 24.58 27.73 -18.40
N GLU A 43 23.42 27.23 -17.98
CA GLU A 43 23.37 26.01 -17.19
C GLU A 43 23.69 24.82 -18.10
N SER A 44 24.83 24.20 -17.83
CA SER A 44 25.23 22.91 -18.38
C SER A 44 24.23 21.84 -17.92
N GLN A 45 23.24 21.53 -18.77
CA GLN A 45 22.55 20.25 -18.72
C GLN A 45 23.56 19.14 -19.00
N ALA A 46 24.06 18.50 -17.94
CA ALA A 46 24.64 17.18 -18.05
C ALA A 46 23.49 16.21 -18.33
N ALA A 47 23.14 16.06 -19.60
CA ALA A 47 22.25 15.02 -20.07
C ALA A 47 22.84 13.66 -19.66
N LEU A 48 22.18 12.97 -18.74
CA LEU A 48 22.37 11.53 -18.56
C LEU A 48 22.01 10.87 -19.88
N SER A 49 23.02 10.56 -20.69
CA SER A 49 22.84 9.81 -21.93
C SER A 49 22.21 8.48 -21.57
N HIS A 50 20.91 8.34 -21.86
CA HIS A 50 20.24 7.05 -21.84
C HIS A 50 20.86 6.24 -22.96
N SER A 51 21.88 5.44 -22.63
CA SER A 51 22.22 4.30 -23.46
C SER A 51 20.95 3.48 -23.54
N SER A 52 20.30 3.44 -24.71
CA SER A 52 19.20 2.53 -24.97
C SER A 52 19.77 1.11 -24.97
N ALA A 53 19.98 0.56 -23.77
CA ALA A 53 20.27 -0.85 -23.61
C ALA A 53 19.13 -1.61 -24.30
N SER A 54 19.48 -2.51 -25.21
CA SER A 54 18.49 -3.32 -25.90
C SER A 54 17.76 -4.20 -24.88
N VAL A 55 16.46 -3.99 -24.73
CA VAL A 55 15.58 -4.84 -23.92
C VAL A 55 15.69 -6.28 -24.41
N ASP A 56 15.72 -7.24 -23.48
CA ASP A 56 15.80 -8.66 -23.80
C ASP A 56 14.64 -9.09 -24.71
N SER A 57 14.99 -9.44 -25.95
CA SER A 57 14.03 -9.87 -26.96
C SER A 57 13.46 -11.26 -26.73
N ASP A 58 13.97 -12.01 -25.76
CA ASP A 58 13.49 -13.34 -25.40
C ASP A 58 12.25 -13.32 -24.51
N TYR A 59 11.82 -12.14 -24.06
CA TYR A 59 10.62 -11.98 -23.22
C TYR A 59 9.49 -11.25 -23.92
N ARG A 60 8.26 -11.52 -23.48
CA ARG A 60 7.05 -10.80 -23.86
C ARG A 60 6.34 -10.29 -22.62
N MET A 61 6.19 -8.98 -22.55
CA MET A 61 5.47 -8.27 -21.49
C MET A 61 4.00 -8.07 -21.88
N ARG A 62 3.09 -8.24 -20.91
CA ARG A 62 1.66 -7.89 -21.00
C ARG A 62 1.09 -7.62 -19.61
N THR A 63 0.07 -6.79 -19.51
CA THR A 63 -0.74 -6.69 -18.28
C THR A 63 -1.45 -8.01 -18.01
N LEU A 64 -1.33 -8.51 -16.78
CA LEU A 64 -2.08 -9.66 -16.28
C LEU A 64 -3.47 -9.22 -15.82
N THR A 65 -3.51 -8.22 -14.95
CA THR A 65 -4.72 -7.63 -14.37
C THR A 65 -4.51 -6.14 -14.14
N THR A 66 -5.60 -5.38 -14.12
CA THR A 66 -5.66 -3.97 -13.70
C THR A 66 -6.42 -3.87 -12.38
N GLY A 67 -6.47 -2.68 -11.82
CA GLY A 67 -7.12 -2.39 -10.55
C GLY A 67 -8.06 -1.19 -10.64
N ALA A 68 -8.32 -0.60 -9.48
CA ALA A 68 -9.20 0.53 -9.33
C ALA A 68 -8.62 1.80 -9.95
N ASP A 69 -9.52 2.70 -10.37
CA ASP A 69 -9.13 4.04 -10.84
C ASP A 69 -8.46 4.89 -9.74
N LEU A 70 -8.76 4.57 -8.47
CA LEU A 70 -8.36 5.33 -7.30
C LEU A 70 -7.68 4.41 -6.27
N HIS A 71 -6.67 4.95 -5.61
CA HIS A 71 -5.88 4.23 -4.62
C HIS A 71 -6.46 4.41 -3.23
N ALA A 72 -7.06 3.37 -2.69
CA ALA A 72 -7.67 3.29 -1.36
C ALA A 72 -8.62 4.47 -1.09
N THR A 73 -9.81 4.44 -1.69
CA THR A 73 -10.79 5.51 -1.50
C THR A 73 -11.34 5.52 -0.09
N ASN A 74 -11.38 6.68 0.56
CA ASN A 74 -11.93 6.82 1.91
C ASN A 74 -13.00 7.92 1.95
N GLY A 75 -12.69 9.11 2.49
CA GLY A 75 -13.61 10.23 2.62
C GLY A 75 -14.30 10.61 1.31
N VAL A 76 -15.61 10.85 1.38
CA VAL A 76 -16.38 11.38 0.26
C VAL A 76 -17.32 12.49 0.72
N VAL A 77 -17.37 13.57 -0.06
CA VAL A 77 -18.31 14.67 0.15
C VAL A 77 -18.83 15.19 -1.18
N VAL A 78 -20.09 15.62 -1.22
CA VAL A 78 -20.64 16.33 -2.39
C VAL A 78 -20.27 17.81 -2.28
N GLY A 79 -19.54 18.31 -3.27
CA GLY A 79 -19.13 19.70 -3.34
C GLY A 79 -20.27 20.65 -3.73
N PRO A 80 -20.07 21.97 -3.56
CA PRO A 80 -21.07 22.98 -3.93
C PRO A 80 -21.37 23.03 -5.44
N ASP A 81 -20.50 22.44 -6.26
CA ASP A 81 -20.67 22.26 -7.71
C ASP A 81 -21.47 20.99 -8.08
N GLY A 82 -21.83 20.18 -7.07
CA GLY A 82 -22.56 18.93 -7.24
C GLY A 82 -21.70 17.75 -7.71
N ASN A 83 -20.37 17.87 -7.73
CA ASN A 83 -19.46 16.74 -7.96
C ASN A 83 -19.10 16.05 -6.63
N LEU A 84 -18.63 14.80 -6.71
CA LEU A 84 -18.08 14.09 -5.56
C LEU A 84 -16.60 14.44 -5.42
N TYR A 85 -16.17 14.78 -4.21
CA TYR A 85 -14.77 14.90 -3.84
C TYR A 85 -14.43 13.67 -3.00
N VAL A 86 -13.50 12.86 -3.50
CA VAL A 86 -13.16 11.54 -2.94
C VAL A 86 -11.69 11.53 -2.57
N ALA A 87 -11.37 11.27 -1.31
CA ALA A 87 -10.00 11.08 -0.87
C ALA A 87 -9.45 9.77 -1.44
N SER A 88 -8.31 9.84 -2.12
CA SER A 88 -7.50 8.68 -2.52
C SER A 88 -6.21 8.70 -1.72
N VAL A 89 -6.22 7.97 -0.61
CA VAL A 89 -5.25 8.11 0.48
C VAL A 89 -3.83 7.79 -0.01
N LEU A 90 -3.69 6.67 -0.73
CA LEU A 90 -2.39 6.15 -1.13
C LEU A 90 -1.81 6.84 -2.37
N SER A 91 -2.66 7.36 -3.28
CA SER A 91 -2.19 8.19 -4.41
C SER A 91 -1.93 9.66 -4.03
N ARG A 92 -2.24 10.03 -2.78
CA ARG A 92 -1.96 11.35 -2.19
C ARG A 92 -2.77 12.48 -2.84
N ALA A 93 -3.99 12.18 -3.27
CA ALA A 93 -4.81 13.12 -4.02
C ALA A 93 -6.30 13.04 -3.67
N ILE A 94 -7.02 14.12 -3.96
CA ILE A 94 -8.49 14.16 -3.92
C ILE A 94 -9.01 14.07 -5.36
N ALA A 95 -9.76 13.02 -5.65
CA ALA A 95 -10.42 12.85 -6.93
C ALA A 95 -11.74 13.62 -6.98
N VAL A 96 -11.97 14.36 -8.07
CA VAL A 96 -13.26 14.99 -8.34
C VAL A 96 -14.00 14.13 -9.35
N VAL A 97 -15.09 13.50 -8.93
CA VAL A 97 -15.87 12.54 -9.72
C VAL A 97 -17.22 13.12 -10.08
N ASN A 98 -17.57 13.10 -11.36
CA ASN A 98 -18.91 13.48 -11.79
C ASN A 98 -19.91 12.36 -11.42
N PRO A 99 -20.89 12.59 -10.53
CA PRO A 99 -21.76 11.52 -10.02
C PRO A 99 -22.73 10.96 -11.09
N ARG A 100 -22.93 11.67 -12.21
CA ARG A 100 -23.81 11.22 -13.30
C ARG A 100 -23.08 10.26 -14.23
N SER A 101 -21.86 10.60 -14.64
CA SER A 101 -21.08 9.80 -15.60
C SER A 101 -20.07 8.85 -14.96
N GLY A 102 -19.72 9.04 -13.69
CA GLY A 102 -18.64 8.31 -13.01
C GLY A 102 -17.23 8.73 -13.43
N ARG A 103 -17.11 9.78 -14.26
CA ARG A 103 -15.80 10.22 -14.76
C ARG A 103 -15.07 11.00 -13.68
N ILE A 104 -13.81 10.65 -13.44
CA ILE A 104 -12.85 11.52 -12.75
C ILE A 104 -12.58 12.71 -13.69
N ILE A 105 -12.87 13.92 -13.22
CA ILE A 105 -12.72 15.16 -13.99
C ILE A 105 -11.57 16.03 -13.52
N ASP A 106 -11.05 15.79 -12.31
CA ASP A 106 -9.87 16.44 -11.75
C ASP A 106 -9.23 15.56 -10.67
N MET A 107 -7.93 15.74 -10.43
CA MET A 107 -7.14 15.07 -9.37
C MET A 107 -6.32 16.12 -8.64
N ILE A 108 -6.72 16.49 -7.42
CA ILE A 108 -6.07 17.51 -6.59
C ILE A 108 -4.96 16.84 -5.77
N GLY A 109 -3.72 16.91 -6.25
CA GLY A 109 -2.59 16.21 -5.67
C GLY A 109 -1.51 17.11 -5.03
N PRO A 110 -0.30 16.55 -4.81
CA PRO A 110 0.81 17.25 -4.19
C PRO A 110 1.26 18.53 -4.90
N GLU A 111 1.05 18.62 -6.21
CA GLU A 111 1.30 19.82 -7.01
C GLU A 111 0.41 21.01 -6.61
N ARG A 112 -0.72 20.74 -5.95
CA ARG A 112 -1.63 21.73 -5.35
C ARG A 112 -1.56 21.74 -3.82
N GLY A 113 -0.59 21.05 -3.23
CA GLY A 113 -0.34 21.03 -1.79
C GLY A 113 -1.24 20.08 -0.99
N VAL A 114 -2.00 19.19 -1.67
CA VAL A 114 -2.75 18.11 -1.03
C VAL A 114 -1.84 16.89 -0.90
N ASP A 115 -1.87 16.24 0.25
CA ASP A 115 -1.02 15.08 0.53
C ASP A 115 -1.76 14.06 1.41
N SER A 116 -1.84 12.80 0.94
CA SER A 116 -2.49 11.66 1.61
C SER A 116 -3.81 11.99 2.33
N PRO A 117 -4.79 12.61 1.64
CA PRO A 117 -6.06 12.98 2.24
C PRO A 117 -6.82 11.73 2.69
N ASP A 118 -7.52 11.82 3.82
CA ASP A 118 -8.30 10.72 4.40
C ASP A 118 -9.80 11.05 4.44
N ASP A 119 -10.21 12.06 5.21
CA ASP A 119 -11.60 12.56 5.23
C ASP A 119 -11.67 14.04 4.84
N LEU A 120 -12.85 14.47 4.35
CA LEU A 120 -13.04 15.75 3.67
C LEU A 120 -14.30 16.50 4.16
N THR A 121 -14.21 17.82 4.28
CA THR A 121 -15.40 18.67 4.48
C THR A 121 -15.27 20.02 3.78
N PHE A 122 -16.39 20.60 3.36
CA PHE A 122 -16.43 21.98 2.87
C PHE A 122 -16.79 22.95 4.00
N GLY A 123 -16.18 24.13 3.96
CA GLY A 123 -16.54 25.26 4.81
C GLY A 123 -17.57 26.20 4.18
N PRO A 124 -18.15 27.12 4.98
CA PRO A 124 -19.15 28.07 4.51
C PRO A 124 -18.61 29.08 3.49
N ASP A 125 -17.29 29.26 3.44
CA ASP A 125 -16.57 30.08 2.46
C ASP A 125 -16.29 29.32 1.14
N GLY A 126 -16.69 28.05 1.05
CA GLY A 126 -16.43 27.17 -0.08
C GLY A 126 -15.05 26.50 -0.06
N SER A 127 -14.24 26.72 0.98
CA SER A 127 -12.93 26.08 1.11
C SER A 127 -13.09 24.58 1.40
N LEU A 128 -12.22 23.77 0.81
CA LEU A 128 -12.12 22.34 1.06
C LEU A 128 -11.10 22.11 2.18
N TYR A 129 -11.51 21.37 3.20
CA TYR A 129 -10.67 20.94 4.31
C TYR A 129 -10.48 19.44 4.25
N TRP A 130 -9.29 18.97 4.62
CA TRP A 130 -8.98 17.55 4.68
C TRP A 130 -8.07 17.23 5.86
N THR A 131 -8.05 15.96 6.22
CA THR A 131 -7.09 15.34 7.13
C THR A 131 -6.11 14.50 6.34
N SER A 132 -4.85 14.44 6.78
CA SER A 132 -3.81 13.66 6.13
C SER A 132 -3.32 12.54 7.06
N PHE A 133 -3.88 11.35 6.90
CA PHE A 133 -3.72 10.22 7.84
C PHE A 133 -2.27 9.91 8.21
N LEU A 134 -1.40 9.83 7.21
CA LEU A 134 0.00 9.44 7.39
C LEU A 134 0.87 10.56 7.97
N THR A 135 0.54 11.83 7.72
CA THR A 135 1.39 12.98 8.08
C THR A 135 0.90 13.74 9.30
N GLY A 136 -0.38 13.59 9.69
CA GLY A 136 -1.00 14.36 10.76
C GLY A 136 -1.45 15.77 10.36
N GLU A 137 -1.29 16.16 9.09
CA GLU A 137 -1.76 17.47 8.63
C GLU A 137 -3.29 17.56 8.63
N VAL A 138 -3.81 18.73 9.02
CA VAL A 138 -5.15 19.18 8.64
C VAL A 138 -4.97 20.34 7.67
N GLY A 139 -5.36 20.12 6.42
CA GLY A 139 -5.17 21.07 5.33
C GLY A 139 -6.44 21.81 4.97
N ARG A 140 -6.26 22.96 4.32
CA ARG A 140 -7.33 23.78 3.73
C ARG A 140 -6.90 24.27 2.36
N LEU A 141 -7.82 24.21 1.40
CA LEU A 141 -7.67 24.73 0.04
C LEU A 141 -8.85 25.65 -0.25
N SER A 142 -8.59 26.94 -0.38
CA SER A 142 -9.64 27.91 -0.71
C SER A 142 -10.07 27.83 -2.18
N PRO A 143 -11.25 28.38 -2.55
CA PRO A 143 -11.75 28.37 -3.93
C PRO A 143 -10.83 29.04 -4.95
N ASP A 144 -9.94 29.95 -4.52
CA ASP A 144 -8.91 30.59 -5.36
C ASP A 144 -7.62 29.76 -5.47
N GLY A 145 -7.58 28.56 -4.90
CA GLY A 145 -6.48 27.61 -5.00
C GLY A 145 -5.35 27.83 -3.99
N VAL A 146 -5.57 28.61 -2.94
CA VAL A 146 -4.54 28.84 -1.90
C VAL A 146 -4.61 27.73 -0.85
N LYS A 147 -3.51 26.99 -0.72
CA LYS A 147 -3.34 25.96 0.32
C LYS A 147 -2.80 26.56 1.62
N THR A 148 -3.45 26.25 2.74
CA THR A 148 -2.95 26.53 4.10
C THR A 148 -2.97 25.26 4.95
N THR A 149 -2.10 25.21 5.96
CA THR A 149 -2.14 24.17 7.00
C THR A 149 -2.92 24.74 8.18
N VAL A 150 -4.07 24.14 8.49
CA VAL A 150 -4.94 24.53 9.60
C VAL A 150 -4.34 24.08 10.92
N ALA A 151 -3.88 22.84 10.97
CA ALA A 151 -3.22 22.27 12.14
C ALA A 151 -2.22 21.20 11.74
N GLN A 152 -1.21 21.00 12.59
CA GLN A 152 -0.32 19.85 12.53
C GLN A 152 -0.57 19.00 13.77
N LEU A 153 -1.35 17.93 13.59
CA LEU A 153 -1.62 16.93 14.61
C LEU A 153 -0.61 15.77 14.50
N THR A 154 -0.80 14.73 15.31
CA THR A 154 -0.03 13.49 15.22
C THR A 154 -0.50 12.63 14.03
N PRO A 155 0.33 11.73 13.50
CA PRO A 155 -0.14 10.68 12.58
C PRO A 155 -1.36 9.95 13.14
N GLY A 156 -2.26 9.53 12.26
CA GLY A 156 -3.56 8.97 12.62
C GLY A 156 -4.72 9.96 12.62
N VAL A 157 -4.49 11.23 12.25
CA VAL A 157 -5.61 12.17 12.00
C VAL A 157 -6.53 11.59 10.91
N ASN A 158 -7.84 11.64 11.10
CA ASN A 158 -8.75 10.88 10.25
C ASN A 158 -10.07 11.63 9.99
N ALA A 159 -11.08 11.54 10.86
CA ALA A 159 -12.35 12.19 10.57
C ALA A 159 -12.25 13.71 10.68
N ILE A 160 -13.01 14.43 9.84
CA ILE A 160 -13.14 15.89 9.90
C ILE A 160 -14.61 16.30 9.72
N ALA A 161 -15.06 17.23 10.56
CA ALA A 161 -16.42 17.74 10.46
C ALA A 161 -16.48 19.22 10.82
N MET A 162 -17.32 19.94 10.08
CA MET A 162 -17.63 21.33 10.38
C MET A 162 -19.05 21.45 10.94
N SER A 163 -19.19 22.21 12.02
CA SER A 163 -20.50 22.53 12.59
C SER A 163 -21.25 23.56 11.73
N PRO A 164 -22.59 23.66 11.88
CA PRO A 164 -23.38 24.65 11.14
C PRO A 164 -22.97 26.12 11.38
N ASP A 165 -22.37 26.42 12.55
CA ASP A 165 -21.84 27.74 12.90
C ASP A 165 -20.36 27.94 12.50
N GLY A 166 -19.76 26.98 11.80
CA GLY A 166 -18.44 27.12 11.18
C GLY A 166 -17.24 26.70 12.04
N ARG A 167 -17.46 26.00 13.16
CA ARG A 167 -16.39 25.44 13.99
C ARG A 167 -15.89 24.13 13.37
N LEU A 168 -14.58 23.93 13.34
CA LEU A 168 -13.95 22.77 12.70
C LEU A 168 -13.47 21.76 13.75
N PHE A 169 -13.74 20.49 13.52
CA PHE A 169 -13.32 19.40 14.40
C PHE A 169 -12.62 18.31 13.61
N ALA A 170 -11.59 17.71 14.19
CA ALA A 170 -10.90 16.56 13.62
C ALA A 170 -10.56 15.52 14.69
N THR A 171 -10.56 14.24 14.31
CA THR A 171 -10.15 13.16 15.20
C THR A 171 -8.79 12.61 14.84
N VAL A 172 -8.09 12.07 15.84
CA VAL A 172 -6.95 11.18 15.67
C VAL A 172 -7.39 9.79 16.11
N ILE A 173 -7.32 8.82 15.20
CA ILE A 173 -7.70 7.41 15.40
C ILE A 173 -6.57 6.47 14.92
N PHE A 174 -6.69 5.17 15.22
CA PHE A 174 -5.73 4.08 14.93
C PHE A 174 -4.35 4.22 15.60
N LEU A 175 -3.71 5.39 15.48
CA LEU A 175 -2.42 5.76 16.09
C LEU A 175 -2.59 6.71 17.29
N GLY A 176 -3.84 6.96 17.68
CA GLY A 176 -4.27 7.76 18.82
C GLY A 176 -5.77 7.56 19.05
N ASP A 177 -6.33 8.32 19.99
CA ASP A 177 -7.77 8.33 20.27
C ASP A 177 -8.14 9.69 20.89
N ALA A 178 -8.37 10.69 20.04
CA ALA A 178 -8.60 12.06 20.45
C ALA A 178 -9.55 12.80 19.49
N LEU A 179 -10.30 13.76 20.04
CA LEU A 179 -11.09 14.75 19.30
C LEU A 179 -10.53 16.14 19.58
N TYR A 180 -10.26 16.89 18.52
CA TYR A 180 -9.79 18.28 18.58
C TYR A 180 -10.81 19.22 17.96
N GLU A 181 -10.96 20.40 18.56
CA GLU A 181 -11.48 21.59 17.89
C GLU A 181 -10.30 22.36 17.31
N LEU A 182 -10.47 22.83 16.07
CA LEU A 182 -9.49 23.55 15.29
C LEU A 182 -10.05 24.91 14.89
N ASP A 183 -9.19 25.92 14.87
CA ASP A 183 -9.50 27.18 14.21
C ASP A 183 -9.45 26.96 12.68
N PRO A 184 -10.53 27.18 11.93
CA PRO A 184 -10.55 26.99 10.48
C PRO A 184 -9.50 27.82 9.72
N ASP A 185 -9.08 28.97 10.26
CA ASP A 185 -8.05 29.82 9.67
C ASP A 185 -6.62 29.40 10.09
N GLY A 186 -6.50 28.47 11.04
CA GLY A 186 -5.23 27.96 11.56
C GLY A 186 -4.43 28.98 12.37
N VAL A 187 -5.08 30.01 12.93
CA VAL A 187 -4.44 31.04 13.75
C VAL A 187 -4.28 30.54 15.18
N ASP A 188 -5.35 30.00 15.76
CA ASP A 188 -5.34 29.47 17.12
C ASP A 188 -4.87 28.01 17.17
N ALA A 189 -4.21 27.65 18.27
CA ALA A 189 -3.73 26.29 18.48
C ALA A 189 -4.90 25.29 18.68
N PRO A 190 -4.76 24.02 18.24
CA PRO A 190 -5.78 22.99 18.45
C PRO A 190 -6.18 22.85 19.92
N ARG A 191 -7.49 22.85 20.19
CA ARG A 191 -8.05 22.59 21.52
C ARG A 191 -8.45 21.12 21.62
N LEU A 192 -7.85 20.39 22.55
CA LEU A 192 -8.28 19.03 22.87
C LEU A 192 -9.69 19.06 23.51
N VAL A 193 -10.63 18.37 22.88
CA VAL A 193 -12.01 18.22 23.38
C VAL A 193 -12.09 17.01 24.32
N GLY A 194 -11.51 15.87 23.91
CA GLY A 194 -11.53 14.64 24.70
C GLY A 194 -10.66 13.54 24.10
N THR A 195 -10.54 12.44 24.84
CA THR A 195 -9.83 11.21 24.44
C THR A 195 -10.58 9.98 24.95
N GLY A 196 -10.21 8.80 24.46
CA GLY A 196 -10.78 7.55 24.95
C GLY A 196 -12.18 7.25 24.41
N PHE A 197 -12.47 7.65 23.17
CA PHE A 197 -13.76 7.39 22.54
C PHE A 197 -13.87 5.95 22.02
N GLY A 198 -12.74 5.26 21.78
CA GLY A 198 -12.77 3.95 21.13
C GLY A 198 -12.83 4.03 19.60
N GLY A 199 -12.17 5.04 19.02
CA GLY A 199 -12.05 5.20 17.58
C GLY A 199 -13.20 5.98 16.96
N LEU A 200 -13.43 7.21 17.44
CA LEU A 200 -14.42 8.14 16.87
C LEU A 200 -14.07 8.48 15.41
N ASN A 201 -14.75 7.82 14.47
CA ASN A 201 -14.49 7.90 13.03
C ASN A 201 -15.53 8.79 12.32
N SER A 202 -15.62 8.77 10.97
CA SER A 202 -16.23 9.77 10.09
C SER A 202 -17.54 10.36 10.63
N MET A 203 -17.36 11.49 11.34
CA MET A 203 -18.36 12.12 12.19
C MET A 203 -19.15 13.19 11.44
N ARG A 204 -20.35 13.51 11.92
CA ARG A 204 -21.23 14.51 11.32
C ARG A 204 -22.07 15.22 12.37
N PHE A 205 -22.25 16.53 12.20
CA PHE A 205 -23.22 17.28 12.97
C PHE A 205 -24.65 16.98 12.51
N GLY A 206 -25.53 16.70 13.47
CA GLY A 206 -26.95 16.53 13.24
C GLY A 206 -27.71 17.86 13.14
N PRO A 207 -28.99 17.81 12.71
CA PRO A 207 -29.85 19.00 12.64
C PRO A 207 -30.13 19.61 14.03
N ASP A 208 -29.90 18.85 15.09
CA ASP A 208 -30.01 19.28 16.49
C ASP A 208 -28.74 19.97 17.02
N GLY A 209 -27.68 20.06 16.20
CA GLY A 209 -26.42 20.71 16.53
C GLY A 209 -25.42 19.85 17.30
N HIS A 210 -25.72 18.59 17.60
CA HIS A 210 -24.76 17.68 18.24
C HIS A 210 -23.87 16.98 17.21
N LEU A 211 -22.68 16.56 17.65
CA LEU A 211 -21.76 15.78 16.86
C LEU A 211 -22.04 14.29 17.05
N TYR A 212 -22.22 13.56 15.96
CA TYR A 212 -22.42 12.12 15.94
C TYR A 212 -21.25 11.45 15.24
N GLY A 213 -20.77 10.32 15.76
CA GLY A 213 -19.71 9.57 15.10
C GLY A 213 -19.70 8.12 15.54
N PRO A 214 -19.31 7.20 14.65
CA PRO A 214 -19.14 5.80 14.98
C PRO A 214 -17.90 5.60 15.86
N LEU A 215 -17.97 4.64 16.76
CA LEU A 215 -16.89 4.17 17.62
C LEU A 215 -16.39 2.85 17.06
N TRP A 216 -15.37 2.93 16.19
CA TRP A 216 -14.90 1.84 15.35
C TRP A 216 -14.62 0.53 16.11
N PHE A 217 -13.96 0.62 17.27
CA PHE A 217 -13.51 -0.56 18.01
C PHE A 217 -14.55 -1.11 18.98
N THR A 218 -15.65 -0.39 19.24
CA THR A 218 -16.68 -0.79 20.19
C THR A 218 -18.00 -1.18 19.54
N GLY A 219 -18.19 -0.89 18.24
CA GLY A 219 -19.40 -1.28 17.52
C GLY A 219 -20.60 -0.39 17.86
N GLU A 220 -20.34 0.89 18.15
CA GLU A 220 -21.34 1.84 18.62
C GLU A 220 -21.37 3.11 17.75
N VAL A 221 -22.44 3.89 17.87
CA VAL A 221 -22.49 5.29 17.43
C VAL A 221 -22.70 6.18 18.64
N ALA A 222 -21.83 7.18 18.79
CA ALA A 222 -21.85 8.13 19.88
C ALA A 222 -22.46 9.46 19.46
N ARG A 223 -23.19 10.10 20.38
CA ARG A 223 -23.46 11.54 20.38
C ARG A 223 -22.52 12.22 21.37
N VAL A 224 -21.72 13.17 20.89
CA VAL A 224 -20.62 13.81 21.62
C VAL A 224 -20.97 15.25 21.99
N ASP A 225 -20.71 15.61 23.25
CA ASP A 225 -20.67 16.99 23.73
C ASP A 225 -19.32 17.61 23.36
N ILE A 226 -19.34 18.59 22.45
CA ILE A 226 -18.14 19.20 21.85
C ILE A 226 -17.37 20.14 22.78
N GLU A 227 -17.95 20.50 23.92
CA GLU A 227 -17.30 21.35 24.91
C GLU A 227 -16.51 20.52 25.92
N THR A 228 -17.08 19.39 26.34
CA THR A 228 -16.56 18.56 27.44
C THR A 228 -15.94 17.23 26.99
N GLY A 229 -16.24 16.77 25.77
CA GLY A 229 -15.85 15.45 25.26
C GLY A 229 -16.65 14.28 25.85
N ALA A 230 -17.64 14.54 26.71
CA ALA A 230 -18.55 13.50 27.18
C ALA A 230 -19.42 12.99 26.01
N PHE A 231 -19.77 11.70 26.00
CA PHE A 231 -20.61 11.15 24.96
C PHE A 231 -21.61 10.12 25.50
N THR A 232 -22.65 9.87 24.71
CA THR A 232 -23.67 8.83 24.96
C THR A 232 -23.84 7.97 23.71
N THR A 233 -23.98 6.67 23.89
CA THR A 233 -24.32 5.74 22.80
C THR A 233 -25.76 5.98 22.34
N VAL A 234 -25.97 6.12 21.03
CA VAL A 234 -27.29 6.25 20.37
C VAL A 234 -27.65 5.03 19.53
N LEU A 235 -26.66 4.22 19.16
CA LEU A 235 -26.84 2.93 18.50
C LEU A 235 -25.69 2.01 18.92
N ASP A 236 -25.99 0.73 19.17
CA ASP A 236 -25.03 -0.32 19.51
C ASP A 236 -25.28 -1.58 18.67
N GLY A 237 -24.42 -2.59 18.86
CA GLY A 237 -24.56 -3.89 18.20
C GLY A 237 -24.05 -3.95 16.76
N LEU A 238 -23.26 -2.95 16.34
CA LEU A 238 -22.62 -2.90 15.02
C LEU A 238 -21.33 -3.72 15.03
N SER A 239 -20.90 -4.19 13.86
CA SER A 239 -19.67 -4.96 13.71
C SER A 239 -18.44 -4.06 13.61
N VAL A 240 -18.35 -3.21 12.58
CA VAL A 240 -17.30 -2.19 12.43
C VAL A 240 -17.90 -0.94 11.80
N PRO A 241 -18.50 -0.03 12.59
CA PRO A 241 -19.11 1.17 12.07
C PRO A 241 -18.02 2.16 11.63
N ALA A 242 -18.09 2.61 10.37
CA ALA A 242 -17.03 3.39 9.74
C ALA A 242 -17.41 4.87 9.56
N ALA A 243 -18.66 5.15 9.17
CA ALA A 243 -19.11 6.51 8.93
C ALA A 243 -20.56 6.74 9.30
N VAL A 244 -20.88 8.00 9.64
CA VAL A 244 -22.26 8.48 9.75
C VAL A 244 -22.52 9.73 8.93
N LYS A 245 -23.74 9.88 8.39
CA LYS A 245 -24.25 11.09 7.76
C LYS A 245 -25.76 11.23 7.99
N PHE A 246 -26.29 12.44 7.88
CA PHE A 246 -27.73 12.70 7.95
C PHE A 246 -28.30 12.94 6.55
N ASP A 247 -29.51 12.42 6.31
CA ASP A 247 -30.31 12.79 5.14
C ASP A 247 -31.04 14.13 5.34
N SER A 248 -31.79 14.58 4.33
CA SER A 248 -32.56 15.82 4.39
C SER A 248 -33.69 15.84 5.42
N GLN A 249 -34.11 14.67 5.92
CA GLN A 249 -35.15 14.53 6.95
C GLN A 249 -34.58 14.45 8.37
N GLY A 250 -33.25 14.39 8.51
CA GLY A 250 -32.59 14.27 9.80
C GLY A 250 -32.44 12.83 10.30
N ILE A 251 -32.62 11.84 9.42
CA ILE A 251 -32.37 10.43 9.74
C ILE A 251 -30.88 10.14 9.65
N LEU A 252 -30.33 9.54 10.71
CA LEU A 252 -28.91 9.20 10.79
C LEU A 252 -28.66 7.91 10.01
N HIS A 253 -27.75 7.96 9.04
CA HIS A 253 -27.31 6.79 8.29
C HIS A 253 -25.91 6.39 8.72
N VAL A 254 -25.71 5.10 8.93
CA VAL A 254 -24.47 4.49 9.40
C VAL A 254 -23.98 3.48 8.36
N VAL A 255 -22.70 3.52 8.02
CA VAL A 255 -22.04 2.44 7.26
C VAL A 255 -21.37 1.51 8.24
N ASP A 256 -21.75 0.23 8.23
CA ASP A 256 -21.02 -0.85 8.89
C ASP A 256 -20.11 -1.52 7.87
N GLN A 257 -18.80 -1.28 7.98
CA GLN A 257 -17.80 -1.72 7.02
C GLN A 257 -17.72 -3.25 6.91
N TYR A 258 -17.91 -3.95 8.03
CA TYR A 258 -17.69 -5.38 8.08
C TYR A 258 -18.88 -6.16 7.52
N THR A 259 -20.11 -5.67 7.72
CA THR A 259 -21.31 -6.28 7.14
C THR A 259 -21.63 -5.73 5.74
N GLY A 260 -21.12 -4.54 5.42
CA GLY A 260 -21.46 -3.79 4.20
C GLY A 260 -22.83 -3.10 4.29
N GLU A 261 -23.50 -3.14 5.44
CA GLU A 261 -24.84 -2.58 5.61
C GLU A 261 -24.80 -1.05 5.72
N ILE A 262 -25.78 -0.40 5.09
CA ILE A 262 -26.12 1.00 5.31
C ILE A 262 -27.42 1.02 6.12
N ILE A 263 -27.32 1.49 7.36
CA ILE A 263 -28.39 1.43 8.35
C ILE A 263 -28.91 2.84 8.61
N ALA A 264 -30.19 3.05 8.38
CA ALA A 264 -30.90 4.27 8.78
C ALA A 264 -31.39 4.12 10.23
N LEU A 265 -31.25 5.18 11.02
CA LEU A 265 -31.67 5.32 12.41
C LEU A 265 -32.47 6.60 12.59
N ASP A 266 -33.70 6.46 13.04
CA ASP A 266 -34.50 7.57 13.54
C ASP A 266 -34.12 7.82 15.02
N LEU A 267 -33.56 8.99 15.30
CA LEU A 267 -33.08 9.35 16.64
C LEU A 267 -34.21 9.65 17.64
N ASP A 268 -35.42 9.97 17.17
CA ASP A 268 -36.56 10.25 18.03
C ASP A 268 -37.24 8.96 18.50
N THR A 269 -37.30 7.95 17.63
CA THR A 269 -37.96 6.67 17.92
C THR A 269 -37.00 5.55 18.33
N GLY A 270 -35.73 5.64 17.89
CA GLY A 270 -34.74 4.58 18.03
C GLY A 270 -34.92 3.42 17.04
N GLU A 271 -35.82 3.56 16.05
CA GLU A 271 -36.06 2.54 15.03
C GLU A 271 -34.93 2.52 13.99
N THR A 272 -34.54 1.31 13.55
CA THR A 272 -33.51 1.11 12.54
C THR A 272 -34.02 0.34 11.32
N GLU A 273 -33.48 0.66 10.15
CA GLU A 273 -33.75 -0.02 8.88
C GLU A 273 -32.45 -0.17 8.06
N VAL A 274 -32.20 -1.37 7.54
CA VAL A 274 -31.13 -1.57 6.55
C VAL A 274 -31.65 -1.10 5.18
N VAL A 275 -31.16 0.05 4.72
CA VAL A 275 -31.61 0.68 3.46
C VAL A 275 -30.84 0.19 2.23
N ALA A 276 -29.63 -0.34 2.45
CA ALA A 276 -28.80 -0.93 1.41
C ALA A 276 -27.75 -1.87 2.01
N VAL A 277 -27.22 -2.77 1.18
CA VAL A 277 -26.10 -3.65 1.52
C VAL A 277 -25.12 -3.58 0.35
N ALA A 278 -23.88 -3.20 0.62
CA ALA A 278 -22.78 -3.33 -0.33
C ALA A 278 -22.49 -4.82 -0.54
N ASP A 279 -22.26 -5.24 -1.78
CA ASP A 279 -22.09 -6.67 -2.11
C ASP A 279 -20.79 -7.27 -1.50
N GLU A 280 -19.92 -6.44 -0.91
CA GLU A 280 -18.59 -6.76 -0.41
C GLU A 280 -18.27 -5.99 0.89
N VAL A 281 -17.40 -6.58 1.72
CA VAL A 281 -16.82 -5.94 2.91
C VAL A 281 -15.98 -4.73 2.49
N GLY A 282 -15.93 -3.69 3.32
CA GLY A 282 -14.98 -2.59 3.14
C GLY A 282 -15.60 -1.23 2.79
N ALA A 283 -16.94 -1.12 2.78
CA ALA A 283 -17.59 0.18 2.69
C ALA A 283 -17.10 1.10 3.82
N ASP A 284 -16.52 2.24 3.48
CA ASP A 284 -15.73 3.04 4.43
C ASP A 284 -16.44 4.35 4.79
N ASN A 285 -16.90 5.10 3.79
CA ASN A 285 -17.58 6.37 4.01
C ASN A 285 -18.85 6.51 3.15
N LEU A 286 -19.67 7.53 3.45
CA LEU A 286 -20.84 7.88 2.66
C LEU A 286 -21.03 9.39 2.51
N ALA A 287 -21.74 9.79 1.46
CA ALA A 287 -22.22 11.14 1.22
C ALA A 287 -23.62 11.17 0.63
N PHE A 288 -24.36 12.24 0.90
CA PHE A 288 -25.66 12.53 0.30
C PHE A 288 -25.55 13.69 -0.69
N ASP A 289 -26.19 13.57 -1.85
CA ASP A 289 -26.51 14.75 -2.66
C ASP A 289 -27.84 15.40 -2.21
N ALA A 290 -28.17 16.54 -2.81
CA ALA A 290 -29.36 17.32 -2.46
C ALA A 290 -30.71 16.60 -2.69
N ASN A 291 -30.72 15.41 -3.31
CA ASN A 291 -31.91 14.58 -3.49
C ASN A 291 -31.86 13.32 -2.61
N ASP A 292 -31.02 13.31 -1.58
CA ASP A 292 -30.75 12.16 -0.70
C ASP A 292 -30.25 10.92 -1.46
N THR A 293 -29.60 11.08 -2.62
CA THR A 293 -28.85 9.96 -3.20
C THR A 293 -27.63 9.68 -2.33
N ILE A 294 -27.49 8.43 -1.88
CA ILE A 294 -26.31 7.95 -1.18
C ILE A 294 -25.20 7.56 -2.16
N TYR A 295 -24.00 8.04 -1.90
CA TYR A 295 -22.75 7.58 -2.50
C TYR A 295 -21.87 6.99 -1.40
N ILE A 296 -21.20 5.89 -1.70
CA ILE A 296 -20.32 5.16 -0.77
C ILE A 296 -18.97 4.87 -1.41
N THR A 297 -17.95 4.73 -0.58
CA THR A 297 -16.56 4.45 -0.97
C THR A 297 -16.04 3.19 -0.29
N ASN A 298 -14.93 2.64 -0.79
CA ASN A 298 -14.28 1.47 -0.21
C ASN A 298 -12.75 1.56 -0.34
N ALA A 299 -12.04 1.43 0.78
CA ALA A 299 -10.59 1.56 0.80
C ALA A 299 -9.86 0.30 0.34
N HIS A 300 -10.49 -0.88 0.46
CA HIS A 300 -9.94 -2.19 0.09
C HIS A 300 -9.91 -2.44 -1.42
N ASP A 301 -10.87 -1.88 -2.14
CA ASP A 301 -11.15 -2.15 -3.56
C ASP A 301 -11.19 -0.87 -4.42
N GLY A 302 -11.12 0.31 -3.80
CA GLY A 302 -10.95 1.61 -4.47
C GLY A 302 -12.19 2.11 -5.22
N TRP A 303 -13.35 1.47 -5.03
CA TRP A 303 -14.56 1.84 -5.74
C TRP A 303 -15.29 3.02 -5.10
N VAL A 304 -15.96 3.78 -5.96
CA VAL A 304 -17.03 4.71 -5.60
C VAL A 304 -18.34 4.17 -6.17
N ARG A 305 -19.35 3.98 -5.34
CA ARG A 305 -20.65 3.42 -5.75
C ARG A 305 -21.79 4.37 -5.38
N LYS A 306 -22.83 4.37 -6.21
CA LYS A 306 -24.12 5.01 -5.94
C LYS A 306 -25.11 3.96 -5.43
N VAL A 307 -25.82 4.24 -4.34
CA VAL A 307 -26.97 3.43 -3.91
C VAL A 307 -28.19 3.81 -4.76
N LEU A 308 -28.88 2.80 -5.28
CA LEU A 308 -30.08 2.94 -6.08
C LEU A 308 -31.33 2.88 -5.17
N PRO A 309 -32.50 3.40 -5.61
CA PRO A 309 -33.72 3.40 -4.80
C PRO A 309 -34.24 2.02 -4.37
N ASN A 310 -33.70 0.93 -4.92
CA ASN A 310 -34.03 -0.44 -4.54
C ASN A 310 -33.01 -1.06 -3.57
N GLY A 311 -32.12 -0.26 -2.99
CA GLY A 311 -31.08 -0.68 -2.05
C GLY A 311 -29.85 -1.33 -2.68
N ARG A 312 -29.83 -1.55 -4.01
CA ARG A 312 -28.66 -2.07 -4.72
C ARG A 312 -27.65 -0.97 -5.00
N THR A 313 -26.37 -1.34 -5.15
CA THR A 313 -25.32 -0.40 -5.52
C THR A 313 -25.02 -0.43 -7.02
N ARG A 314 -24.42 0.65 -7.54
CA ARG A 314 -23.91 0.78 -8.90
C ARG A 314 -22.56 1.47 -8.88
N SER A 315 -21.52 0.82 -9.39
CA SER A 315 -20.18 1.41 -9.52
C SER A 315 -20.18 2.64 -10.43
N LEU A 316 -19.44 3.65 -9.98
CA LEU A 316 -19.12 4.87 -10.72
C LEU A 316 -17.70 4.80 -11.28
N THR A 317 -16.77 4.19 -10.54
CA THR A 317 -15.37 3.97 -10.91
C THR A 317 -15.07 2.48 -11.02
N ASP A 318 -13.96 2.13 -11.67
CA ASP A 318 -13.45 0.76 -11.70
C ASP A 318 -12.89 0.36 -10.31
N GLU A 319 -12.89 -0.96 -10.05
CA GLU A 319 -12.53 -1.57 -8.77
C GLU A 319 -11.46 -2.65 -8.96
N GLY A 320 -10.68 -2.93 -7.92
CA GLY A 320 -9.68 -3.99 -7.97
C GLY A 320 -8.49 -3.69 -7.07
N LEU A 321 -7.27 -3.87 -7.58
CA LEU A 321 -6.06 -3.49 -6.86
C LEU A 321 -6.06 -2.00 -6.54
N VAL A 322 -5.54 -1.61 -5.37
CA VAL A 322 -5.51 -0.21 -4.92
C VAL A 322 -4.12 0.31 -4.61
N ALA A 323 -3.16 -0.58 -4.38
CA ALA A 323 -1.75 -0.28 -4.14
C ALA A 323 -0.95 -1.60 -4.20
N PRO A 324 -0.78 -2.19 -5.41
CA PRO A 324 -0.18 -3.51 -5.54
C PRO A 324 1.30 -3.46 -5.15
N GLY A 325 1.61 -4.03 -3.99
CA GLY A 325 2.94 -4.13 -3.43
C GLY A 325 3.62 -5.45 -3.80
N GLY A 326 4.19 -6.16 -2.83
CA GLY A 326 4.89 -7.42 -3.09
C GLY A 326 4.00 -8.51 -3.71
N VAL A 327 4.61 -9.42 -4.48
CA VAL A 327 3.92 -10.47 -5.21
C VAL A 327 4.50 -11.84 -4.90
N ALA A 328 3.64 -12.84 -4.75
CA ALA A 328 4.01 -14.24 -4.56
C ALA A 328 3.23 -15.12 -5.54
N VAL A 329 3.83 -16.20 -6.03
CA VAL A 329 3.14 -17.20 -6.84
C VAL A 329 3.10 -18.51 -6.09
N VAL A 330 1.91 -18.94 -5.69
CA VAL A 330 1.70 -20.16 -4.89
C VAL A 330 0.44 -20.89 -5.38
N PRO A 331 0.32 -22.21 -5.12
CA PRO A 331 -0.90 -22.93 -5.41
C PRO A 331 -2.05 -22.46 -4.52
N TYR A 332 -3.23 -22.27 -5.13
CA TYR A 332 -4.49 -22.01 -4.43
C TYR A 332 -5.62 -22.73 -5.16
N GLN A 333 -6.41 -23.51 -4.40
CA GLN A 333 -7.51 -24.31 -4.93
C GLN A 333 -7.12 -25.18 -6.16
N GLY A 334 -5.91 -25.74 -6.14
CA GLY A 334 -5.39 -26.63 -7.19
C GLY A 334 -4.90 -25.92 -8.45
N LYS A 335 -4.74 -24.59 -8.43
CA LYS A 335 -4.20 -23.79 -9.55
C LYS A 335 -3.09 -22.87 -9.07
N GLN A 336 -2.15 -22.53 -9.96
CA GLN A 336 -1.15 -21.51 -9.70
C GLN A 336 -1.79 -20.11 -9.72
N THR A 337 -1.58 -19.36 -8.64
CA THR A 337 -2.20 -18.06 -8.39
C THR A 337 -1.14 -17.05 -8.00
N VAL A 338 -1.23 -15.85 -8.57
CA VAL A 338 -0.42 -14.70 -8.17
C VAL A 338 -1.13 -14.00 -7.03
N PHE A 339 -0.60 -14.07 -5.82
CA PHE A 339 -1.05 -13.25 -4.70
C PHE A 339 -0.29 -11.93 -4.67
N VAL A 340 -1.02 -10.85 -4.45
CA VAL A 340 -0.52 -9.47 -4.37
C VAL A 340 -0.87 -8.94 -2.98
N ALA A 341 0.15 -8.46 -2.26
CA ALA A 341 -0.04 -7.67 -1.06
C ALA A 341 -0.46 -6.25 -1.47
N ASP A 342 -1.72 -5.92 -1.28
CA ASP A 342 -2.39 -4.74 -1.87
C ASP A 342 -2.80 -3.75 -0.77
N ALA A 343 -1.84 -3.44 0.11
CA ALA A 343 -1.93 -2.57 1.28
C ALA A 343 -3.05 -2.92 2.28
N LEU A 344 -4.31 -2.66 1.95
CA LEU A 344 -5.48 -2.96 2.78
C LEU A 344 -6.07 -4.34 2.48
N SER A 345 -5.54 -5.08 1.52
CA SER A 345 -6.01 -6.43 1.20
C SER A 345 -4.89 -7.32 0.69
N MET A 346 -5.19 -8.60 0.54
CA MET A 346 -4.39 -9.51 -0.28
C MET A 346 -5.28 -10.11 -1.36
N LYS A 347 -4.88 -9.97 -2.62
CA LYS A 347 -5.69 -10.38 -3.78
C LYS A 347 -4.96 -11.44 -4.60
N GLY A 348 -5.68 -12.49 -4.96
CA GLY A 348 -5.17 -13.61 -5.77
C GLY A 348 -5.68 -13.52 -7.21
N PHE A 349 -4.81 -13.74 -8.19
CA PHE A 349 -5.16 -13.72 -9.62
C PHE A 349 -4.69 -14.97 -10.33
N SER A 350 -5.53 -15.47 -11.23
CA SER A 350 -5.18 -16.58 -12.11
C SER A 350 -3.99 -16.20 -13.00
N THR A 351 -2.90 -16.96 -12.89
CA THR A 351 -1.71 -16.85 -13.76
C THR A 351 -2.03 -16.96 -15.26
N LEU A 352 -3.12 -17.65 -15.62
CA LEU A 352 -3.56 -17.88 -16.99
C LEU A 352 -4.42 -16.72 -17.53
N THR A 353 -5.44 -16.33 -16.76
CA THR A 353 -6.51 -15.45 -17.26
C THR A 353 -6.46 -14.04 -16.70
N GLY A 354 -5.68 -13.81 -15.64
CA GLY A 354 -5.68 -12.55 -14.90
C GLY A 354 -6.93 -12.29 -14.07
N ARG A 355 -7.92 -13.19 -14.08
CA ARG A 355 -9.12 -13.02 -13.25
C ARG A 355 -8.78 -13.18 -11.77
N MET A 356 -9.36 -12.32 -10.95
CA MET A 356 -9.31 -12.44 -9.49
C MET A 356 -9.93 -13.78 -9.06
N THR A 357 -9.24 -14.48 -8.17
CA THR A 357 -9.62 -15.78 -7.61
C THR A 357 -9.76 -15.76 -6.10
N ALA A 358 -9.20 -14.75 -5.43
CA ALA A 358 -9.31 -14.55 -3.98
C ALA A 358 -9.23 -13.05 -3.66
N SER A 359 -9.95 -12.59 -2.64
CA SER A 359 -9.78 -11.27 -2.02
C SER A 359 -9.91 -11.43 -0.51
N ILE A 360 -8.89 -11.03 0.24
CA ILE A 360 -8.82 -11.11 1.69
C ILE A 360 -8.65 -9.69 2.23
N HIS A 361 -9.68 -9.14 2.84
CA HIS A 361 -9.66 -7.76 3.34
C HIS A 361 -8.98 -7.66 4.71
N SER A 362 -8.09 -6.68 4.84
CA SER A 362 -7.43 -6.30 6.08
C SER A 362 -8.11 -5.05 6.65
N VAL A 363 -9.02 -5.25 7.60
CA VAL A 363 -9.63 -4.17 8.35
C VAL A 363 -8.70 -3.80 9.51
N ILE A 364 -8.24 -2.55 9.55
CA ILE A 364 -7.22 -2.09 10.50
C ILE A 364 -7.69 -2.32 11.94
N GLY A 365 -6.86 -3.01 12.73
CA GLY A 365 -7.14 -3.33 14.13
C GLY A 365 -8.18 -4.43 14.36
N ILE A 366 -8.78 -4.99 13.30
CA ILE A 366 -9.83 -6.01 13.38
C ILE A 366 -9.39 -7.34 12.74
N SER A 367 -8.89 -7.29 11.49
CA SER A 367 -8.48 -8.50 10.74
C SER A 367 -7.17 -9.10 11.29
N ALA A 368 -7.05 -10.43 11.21
CA ALA A 368 -5.83 -11.13 11.61
C ALA A 368 -4.64 -10.85 10.65
N LEU A 369 -4.91 -10.80 9.34
CA LEU A 369 -3.96 -10.33 8.34
C LEU A 369 -3.88 -8.80 8.44
N ALA A 370 -2.69 -8.26 8.70
CA ALA A 370 -2.50 -6.86 9.04
C ALA A 370 -1.75 -6.11 7.94
N THR A 371 -2.53 -5.39 7.13
CA THR A 371 -2.12 -4.44 6.09
C THR A 371 -0.88 -4.87 5.29
N PRO A 372 -0.93 -5.99 4.54
CA PRO A 372 0.24 -6.54 3.87
C PRO A 372 0.74 -5.60 2.77
N LEU A 373 2.02 -5.28 2.79
CA LEU A 373 2.68 -4.41 1.80
C LEU A 373 3.68 -5.17 0.94
N THR A 374 4.23 -6.27 1.45
CA THR A 374 5.00 -7.23 0.65
C THR A 374 4.42 -8.62 0.75
N ALA A 375 4.71 -9.44 -0.26
CA ALA A 375 4.42 -10.87 -0.32
C ALA A 375 5.59 -11.59 -0.98
N THR A 376 6.00 -12.73 -0.44
CA THR A 376 6.94 -13.68 -1.05
C THR A 376 6.42 -15.10 -0.84
N ALA A 377 6.82 -16.03 -1.70
CA ALA A 377 6.46 -17.44 -1.51
C ALA A 377 7.22 -18.06 -0.32
N ASP A 378 6.53 -18.91 0.43
CA ASP A 378 7.05 -19.76 1.51
C ASP A 378 6.53 -21.18 1.30
N GLY A 379 7.11 -21.88 0.32
CA GLY A 379 6.52 -23.11 -0.22
C GLY A 379 5.12 -22.85 -0.79
N ASP A 380 4.11 -23.51 -0.23
CA ASP A 380 2.70 -23.33 -0.62
C ASP A 380 2.01 -22.18 0.14
N ARG A 381 2.76 -21.41 0.95
CA ARG A 381 2.26 -20.30 1.78
C ARG A 381 2.76 -18.95 1.28
N VAL A 382 2.16 -17.88 1.79
CA VAL A 382 2.57 -16.51 1.50
C VAL A 382 3.14 -15.87 2.76
N LEU A 383 4.38 -15.42 2.69
CA LEU A 383 5.00 -14.60 3.73
C LEU A 383 4.77 -13.13 3.40
N THR A 384 4.16 -12.38 4.32
CA THR A 384 3.87 -10.96 4.15
C THR A 384 4.63 -10.12 5.16
N SER A 385 4.97 -8.88 4.78
CA SER A 385 5.49 -7.87 5.71
C SER A 385 4.69 -6.58 5.61
N SER A 386 4.63 -5.85 6.71
CA SER A 386 4.04 -4.52 6.79
C SER A 386 4.88 -3.61 7.67
N TRP A 387 5.47 -2.58 7.09
CA TRP A 387 6.14 -1.53 7.86
C TRP A 387 5.13 -0.69 8.66
N PHE A 388 3.90 -0.58 8.16
CA PHE A 388 2.82 0.18 8.78
C PHE A 388 2.29 -0.51 10.04
N ALA A 389 1.94 -1.79 9.94
CA ALA A 389 1.50 -2.59 11.10
C ALA A 389 2.68 -3.14 11.94
N ASN A 390 3.92 -2.91 11.49
CA ASN A 390 5.16 -3.46 12.07
C ASN A 390 5.06 -4.96 12.33
N VAL A 391 4.71 -5.73 11.29
CA VAL A 391 4.52 -7.18 11.39
C VAL A 391 5.11 -7.92 10.21
N VAL A 392 5.56 -9.15 10.46
CA VAL A 392 5.81 -10.17 9.44
C VAL A 392 4.89 -11.36 9.74
N GLN A 393 4.13 -11.81 8.74
CA GLN A 393 3.12 -12.86 8.92
C GLN A 393 3.25 -13.94 7.85
N THR A 394 3.00 -15.19 8.23
CA THR A 394 2.81 -16.27 7.25
C THR A 394 1.32 -16.54 7.14
N TRP A 395 0.78 -16.38 5.94
CA TRP A 395 -0.60 -16.71 5.59
C TRP A 395 -0.65 -18.03 4.81
N ASP A 396 -1.55 -18.91 5.20
CA ASP A 396 -1.74 -20.22 4.58
C ASP A 396 -2.95 -20.17 3.63
N PRO A 397 -2.75 -20.23 2.30
CA PRO A 397 -3.83 -20.17 1.32
C PRO A 397 -4.82 -21.32 1.41
N ALA A 398 -4.45 -22.47 1.96
CA ALA A 398 -5.36 -23.60 2.10
C ALA A 398 -6.32 -23.41 3.29
N LEU A 399 -5.88 -22.68 4.32
CA LEU A 399 -6.68 -22.36 5.51
C LEU A 399 -7.34 -20.98 5.41
N GLU A 400 -6.90 -20.15 4.47
CA GLU A 400 -7.23 -18.74 4.36
C GLU A 400 -6.98 -17.96 5.67
N ALA A 401 -5.92 -18.33 6.39
CA ALA A 401 -5.64 -17.83 7.73
C ALA A 401 -4.16 -17.50 7.94
N VAL A 402 -3.90 -16.52 8.81
CA VAL A 402 -2.55 -16.26 9.34
C VAL A 402 -2.18 -17.40 10.30
N VAL A 403 -1.05 -18.06 10.04
CA VAL A 403 -0.54 -19.20 10.82
C VAL A 403 0.71 -18.87 11.64
N GLU A 404 1.39 -17.77 11.32
CA GLU A 404 2.57 -17.27 12.03
C GLU A 404 2.52 -15.73 12.01
N SER A 405 2.90 -15.07 13.11
CA SER A 405 2.87 -13.61 13.22
C SER A 405 3.95 -13.11 14.18
N HIS A 406 4.72 -12.12 13.73
CA HIS A 406 5.86 -11.56 14.45
C HIS A 406 5.84 -10.03 14.40
N SER A 407 5.84 -9.36 15.55
CA SER A 407 5.71 -7.90 15.66
C SER A 407 6.90 -7.21 16.35
N ASP A 408 7.99 -7.95 16.56
CA ASP A 408 9.17 -7.51 17.32
C ASP A 408 10.33 -7.05 16.41
N PHE A 409 10.08 -6.85 15.11
CA PHE A 409 11.06 -6.31 14.16
C PHE A 409 11.09 -4.77 14.15
N ALA A 410 12.21 -4.21 13.69
CA ALA A 410 12.43 -2.77 13.56
C ALA A 410 12.04 -2.27 12.17
N THR A 411 10.74 -2.07 11.94
CA THR A 411 10.16 -1.60 10.66
C THR A 411 10.49 -2.57 9.50
N PRO A 412 9.84 -3.74 9.45
CA PRO A 412 10.11 -4.75 8.42
C PRO A 412 9.67 -4.25 7.04
N LEU A 413 10.60 -4.20 6.09
CA LEU A 413 10.31 -3.83 4.70
C LEU A 413 10.03 -5.02 3.80
N ASN A 414 10.71 -6.13 4.03
CA ASN A 414 10.57 -7.35 3.24
C ASN A 414 11.01 -8.54 4.09
N ALA A 415 10.53 -9.72 3.73
CA ALA A 415 10.95 -10.96 4.37
C ALA A 415 10.94 -12.12 3.37
N VAL A 416 11.83 -13.09 3.57
CA VAL A 416 11.87 -14.37 2.83
C VAL A 416 12.14 -15.53 3.77
N ARG A 417 11.78 -16.75 3.36
CA ARG A 417 12.19 -17.98 4.04
C ARG A 417 13.55 -18.43 3.49
N TYR A 418 14.50 -18.69 4.38
CA TYR A 418 15.83 -19.19 4.02
C TYR A 418 16.27 -20.26 5.00
N GLN A 419 16.55 -21.48 4.52
CA GLN A 419 16.96 -22.61 5.36
C GLN A 419 15.99 -22.88 6.54
N GLY A 420 14.68 -22.66 6.32
CA GLY A 420 13.62 -22.81 7.33
C GLY A 420 13.43 -21.60 8.26
N ASP A 421 14.37 -20.66 8.27
CA ASP A 421 14.36 -19.47 9.11
C ASP A 421 13.77 -18.27 8.40
N LEU A 422 13.37 -17.28 9.19
CA LEU A 422 12.80 -16.04 8.68
C LEU A 422 13.92 -15.01 8.50
N ILE A 423 14.10 -14.51 7.27
CA ILE A 423 15.00 -13.40 6.98
C ILE A 423 14.19 -12.14 6.81
N VAL A 424 14.57 -11.05 7.46
CA VAL A 424 13.84 -9.79 7.44
C VAL A 424 14.77 -8.61 7.20
N SER A 425 14.36 -7.74 6.27
CA SER A 425 14.96 -6.42 6.06
C SER A 425 14.38 -5.42 7.08
N GLU A 426 15.20 -4.98 8.04
CA GLU A 426 14.80 -4.02 9.09
C GLU A 426 15.29 -2.61 8.74
N LEU A 427 14.37 -1.73 8.32
CA LEU A 427 14.70 -0.36 7.92
C LEU A 427 15.26 0.45 9.09
N SER A 428 14.55 0.47 10.22
CA SER A 428 14.90 1.34 11.35
C SER A 428 16.17 0.90 12.09
N ALA A 429 16.64 -0.32 11.82
CA ALA A 429 17.89 -0.86 12.36
C ALA A 429 19.01 -0.98 11.32
N ASN A 430 18.75 -0.57 10.07
CA ASN A 430 19.71 -0.55 8.95
C ASN A 430 20.42 -1.91 8.78
N ARG A 431 19.66 -2.99 8.76
CA ARG A 431 20.22 -4.35 8.73
C ARG A 431 19.26 -5.39 8.17
N VAL A 432 19.83 -6.51 7.74
CA VAL A 432 19.12 -7.76 7.47
C VAL A 432 19.37 -8.71 8.63
N VAL A 433 18.31 -9.31 9.17
CA VAL A 433 18.37 -10.25 10.29
C VAL A 433 17.82 -11.61 9.91
N ARG A 434 18.37 -12.65 10.54
CA ARG A 434 17.84 -14.02 10.56
C ARG A 434 17.17 -14.27 11.89
N ARG A 435 15.94 -14.75 11.87
CA ARG A 435 15.23 -15.27 13.03
C ARG A 435 15.10 -16.77 12.92
N GLU A 436 15.66 -17.47 13.89
CA GLU A 436 15.57 -18.93 13.97
C GLU A 436 14.11 -19.39 14.13
N ALA A 437 13.74 -20.43 13.38
CA ALA A 437 12.40 -20.98 13.38
C ALA A 437 11.96 -21.38 14.80
N GLY A 438 10.78 -20.90 15.21
CA GLY A 438 10.20 -21.22 16.51
C GLY A 438 10.81 -20.47 17.70
N THR A 439 11.75 -19.54 17.49
CA THR A 439 12.35 -18.74 18.56
C THR A 439 12.06 -17.24 18.37
N THR A 440 12.57 -16.40 19.29
CA THR A 440 12.62 -14.93 19.15
C THR A 440 14.02 -14.41 18.87
N ASP A 441 15.00 -15.32 18.76
CA ASP A 441 16.40 -14.95 18.66
C ASP A 441 16.71 -14.44 17.26
N LYS A 442 17.48 -13.35 17.20
CA LYS A 442 17.84 -12.67 15.95
C LYS A 442 19.34 -12.60 15.80
N GLU A 443 19.83 -13.12 14.69
CA GLU A 443 21.20 -12.94 14.21
C GLU A 443 21.23 -11.82 13.18
N VAL A 444 22.22 -10.92 13.25
CA VAL A 444 22.44 -9.91 12.20
C VAL A 444 23.28 -10.52 11.10
N LEU A 445 22.72 -10.64 9.89
CA LEU A 445 23.43 -11.16 8.73
C LEU A 445 24.24 -10.08 8.01
N ALA A 446 23.68 -8.88 7.91
CA ALA A 446 24.30 -7.78 7.17
C ALA A 446 23.87 -6.42 7.73
N ALA A 447 24.80 -5.47 7.81
CA ALA A 447 24.49 -4.07 8.01
C ALA A 447 24.32 -3.40 6.64
N ILE A 448 23.10 -3.00 6.30
CA ILE A 448 22.73 -2.41 5.02
C ILE A 448 21.94 -1.13 5.31
N PRO A 449 22.35 0.04 4.81
CA PRO A 449 21.71 1.32 5.10
C PRO A 449 20.19 1.35 4.91
N VAL A 450 19.70 0.90 3.75
CA VAL A 450 18.27 0.82 3.45
C VAL A 450 18.00 -0.55 2.82
N PRO A 451 17.86 -1.61 3.64
CA PRO A 451 17.68 -2.96 3.15
C PRO A 451 16.27 -3.10 2.56
N THR A 452 16.15 -3.41 1.28
CA THR A 452 14.86 -3.59 0.60
C THR A 452 14.63 -5.05 0.25
N GLY A 453 14.69 -5.40 -1.03
CA GLY A 453 14.39 -6.75 -1.51
C GLY A 453 15.40 -7.78 -1.04
N LEU A 454 14.87 -8.97 -0.79
CA LEU A 454 15.61 -10.17 -0.49
C LEU A 454 15.33 -11.21 -1.57
N ALA A 455 16.33 -12.00 -1.92
CA ALA A 455 16.16 -13.14 -2.83
C ALA A 455 17.03 -14.31 -2.39
N THR A 456 16.60 -15.52 -2.70
CA THR A 456 17.35 -16.75 -2.43
C THR A 456 17.01 -17.81 -3.47
N ASP A 457 17.98 -18.68 -3.77
CA ASP A 457 17.78 -19.90 -4.55
C ASP A 457 17.70 -21.17 -3.66
N GLY A 458 17.73 -20.98 -2.34
CA GLY A 458 17.78 -22.03 -1.33
C GLY A 458 19.15 -22.13 -0.68
N ASP A 459 20.23 -21.96 -1.43
CA ASP A 459 21.61 -22.11 -0.95
C ASP A 459 22.25 -20.75 -0.66
N ASP A 460 21.98 -19.75 -1.50
CA ASP A 460 22.51 -18.40 -1.39
C ASP A 460 21.42 -17.41 -1.01
N LEU A 461 21.82 -16.30 -0.38
CA LEU A 461 20.92 -15.22 0.04
C LEU A 461 21.48 -13.87 -0.36
N TRP A 462 20.66 -13.08 -1.04
CA TRP A 462 21.00 -11.73 -1.50
C TRP A 462 20.08 -10.68 -0.89
N ALA A 463 20.63 -9.47 -0.74
CA ALA A 463 19.91 -8.30 -0.28
C ALA A 463 20.25 -7.06 -1.12
N ALA A 464 19.23 -6.27 -1.45
CA ALA A 464 19.39 -4.96 -2.07
C ALA A 464 19.54 -3.84 -1.03
N ASP A 465 20.32 -2.83 -1.39
CA ASP A 465 20.41 -1.56 -0.70
C ASP A 465 19.87 -0.45 -1.59
N TRP A 466 18.69 0.05 -1.22
CA TRP A 466 17.96 1.03 -2.01
C TRP A 466 18.74 2.32 -2.22
N VAL A 467 19.45 2.79 -1.18
CA VAL A 467 20.11 4.10 -1.21
C VAL A 467 21.45 4.07 -1.96
N THR A 468 22.20 2.97 -1.86
CA THR A 468 23.48 2.85 -2.57
C THR A 468 23.34 2.25 -3.96
N GLY A 469 22.16 1.73 -4.32
CA GLY A 469 21.95 1.09 -5.61
C GLY A 469 22.77 -0.18 -5.77
N SER A 470 22.96 -0.93 -4.68
CA SER A 470 23.84 -2.10 -4.63
C SER A 470 23.08 -3.36 -4.26
N VAL A 471 23.54 -4.49 -4.76
CA VAL A 471 23.08 -5.83 -4.37
C VAL A 471 24.26 -6.58 -3.77
N TYR A 472 24.01 -7.21 -2.63
CA TYR A 472 25.01 -7.95 -1.87
C TYR A 472 24.60 -9.41 -1.72
N LEU A 473 25.57 -10.32 -1.83
CA LEU A 473 25.48 -11.67 -1.28
C LEU A 473 25.76 -11.59 0.22
N ILE A 474 24.91 -12.20 1.04
CA ILE A 474 24.98 -12.13 2.51
C ILE A 474 25.03 -13.51 3.17
N ALA A 475 24.65 -14.57 2.45
CA ALA A 475 24.91 -15.95 2.83
C ALA A 475 25.22 -16.79 1.58
N ASP A 476 26.10 -17.78 1.72
CA ASP A 476 26.61 -18.68 0.68
C ASP A 476 26.58 -20.11 1.22
N ASP A 477 26.05 -21.06 0.44
CA ASP A 477 25.91 -22.49 0.83
C ASP A 477 25.28 -22.68 2.22
N GLY A 478 24.18 -21.97 2.49
CA GLY A 478 23.45 -22.06 3.77
C GLY A 478 24.10 -21.29 4.94
N GLN A 479 25.28 -20.68 4.75
CA GLN A 479 26.06 -20.04 5.81
C GLN A 479 26.13 -18.53 5.66
N ALA A 480 25.92 -17.81 6.76
CA ALA A 480 26.09 -16.35 6.79
C ALA A 480 27.54 -15.96 6.49
N LEU A 481 27.72 -14.92 5.66
CA LEU A 481 29.04 -14.38 5.39
C LEU A 481 29.53 -13.49 6.54
N ALA A 482 30.85 -13.49 6.77
CA ALA A 482 31.46 -12.58 7.77
C ALA A 482 31.28 -11.09 7.40
N ALA A 483 31.12 -10.79 6.11
CA ALA A 483 30.77 -9.48 5.60
C ALA A 483 30.01 -9.62 4.27
N PRO A 484 29.06 -8.71 3.97
CA PRO A 484 28.36 -8.71 2.68
C PRO A 484 29.32 -8.56 1.51
N GLN A 485 29.17 -9.41 0.49
CA GLN A 485 29.95 -9.34 -0.75
C GLN A 485 29.16 -8.58 -1.80
N LEU A 486 29.76 -7.51 -2.36
CA LEU A 486 29.14 -6.76 -3.46
C LEU A 486 29.01 -7.65 -4.71
N VAL A 487 27.79 -7.78 -5.22
CA VAL A 487 27.47 -8.50 -6.47
C VAL A 487 27.34 -7.52 -7.62
N ALA A 488 26.54 -6.47 -7.43
CA ALA A 488 26.31 -5.44 -8.43
C ALA A 488 26.11 -4.07 -7.77
N SER A 489 26.39 -3.01 -8.52
CA SER A 489 26.20 -1.62 -8.09
C SER A 489 25.68 -0.75 -9.24
N GLY A 490 25.33 0.50 -8.93
CA GLY A 490 24.81 1.45 -9.92
C GLY A 490 23.42 1.06 -10.42
N LEU A 491 22.60 0.50 -9.54
CA LEU A 491 21.16 0.34 -9.72
C LEU A 491 20.44 1.61 -9.23
N SER A 492 19.27 1.90 -9.77
CA SER A 492 18.44 3.06 -9.37
C SER A 492 17.28 2.59 -8.51
N PHE A 493 17.39 2.81 -7.19
CA PHE A 493 16.36 2.46 -6.21
C PHE A 493 15.89 0.99 -6.32
N PRO A 494 16.80 0.01 -6.09
CA PRO A 494 16.42 -1.40 -6.17
C PRO A 494 15.43 -1.79 -5.07
N GLU A 495 14.34 -2.43 -5.46
CA GLU A 495 13.28 -2.92 -4.56
C GLU A 495 13.11 -4.44 -4.67
N GLY A 496 12.04 -4.93 -5.29
CA GLY A 496 11.76 -6.35 -5.43
C GLY A 496 12.91 -7.14 -6.06
N MET A 497 13.24 -8.29 -5.47
CA MET A 497 14.22 -9.22 -6.00
C MET A 497 13.67 -10.64 -6.11
N ALA A 498 14.10 -11.38 -7.13
CA ALA A 498 13.85 -12.81 -7.26
C ALA A 498 14.99 -13.50 -8.03
N VAL A 499 15.11 -14.82 -7.90
CA VAL A 499 16.05 -15.62 -8.71
C VAL A 499 15.29 -16.26 -9.87
N ASP A 500 15.80 -16.12 -11.10
CA ASP A 500 15.23 -16.79 -12.27
C ASP A 500 15.70 -18.26 -12.40
N LYS A 501 15.13 -19.00 -13.35
CA LYS A 501 15.46 -20.42 -13.55
C LYS A 501 16.91 -20.69 -13.95
N ASP A 502 17.57 -19.69 -14.49
CA ASP A 502 18.94 -19.79 -14.96
C ASP A 502 19.91 -19.30 -13.85
N GLY A 503 19.42 -19.02 -12.65
CA GLY A 503 20.21 -18.59 -11.49
C GLY A 503 20.56 -17.10 -11.49
N ASN A 504 19.90 -16.29 -12.32
CA ASN A 504 20.15 -14.84 -12.36
C ASN A 504 19.25 -14.10 -11.37
N LEU A 505 19.77 -13.02 -10.81
CA LEU A 505 18.96 -12.11 -10.00
C LEU A 505 18.16 -11.21 -10.91
N LEU A 506 16.86 -11.12 -10.64
CA LEU A 506 15.96 -10.13 -11.22
C LEU A 506 15.71 -9.06 -10.17
N VAL A 507 15.91 -7.80 -10.53
CA VAL A 507 15.79 -6.66 -9.62
C VAL A 507 14.89 -5.61 -10.24
N VAL A 508 13.86 -5.21 -9.51
CA VAL A 508 13.00 -4.07 -9.84
C VAL A 508 13.73 -2.78 -9.47
N GLU A 509 13.91 -1.88 -10.44
CA GLU A 509 14.53 -0.58 -10.26
C GLU A 509 13.48 0.52 -10.45
N THR A 510 12.95 1.04 -9.34
CA THR A 510 11.86 2.03 -9.37
C THR A 510 12.33 3.40 -9.82
N GLY A 511 13.62 3.70 -9.71
CA GLY A 511 14.15 5.00 -10.14
C GLY A 511 14.28 5.17 -11.66
N ILE A 512 14.07 4.11 -12.45
CA ILE A 512 14.18 4.11 -13.92
C ILE A 512 13.19 3.13 -14.58
N ASP A 513 12.11 2.76 -13.90
CA ASP A 513 10.96 2.07 -14.52
C ASP A 513 11.28 0.73 -15.19
N GLN A 514 12.14 -0.09 -14.58
CA GLN A 514 12.66 -1.30 -15.23
C GLN A 514 12.88 -2.51 -14.31
N VAL A 515 13.01 -3.69 -14.94
CA VAL A 515 13.57 -4.89 -14.32
C VAL A 515 14.95 -5.16 -14.94
N THR A 516 15.96 -5.24 -14.08
CA THR A 516 17.32 -5.61 -14.45
C THR A 516 17.61 -7.04 -14.09
N LYS A 517 18.21 -7.76 -15.03
CA LYS A 517 18.76 -9.10 -14.86
C LYS A 517 20.26 -9.00 -14.55
N ILE A 518 20.70 -9.66 -13.49
CA ILE A 518 22.08 -9.66 -13.01
C ILE A 518 22.58 -11.11 -12.92
N ASP A 519 23.71 -11.40 -13.55
CA ASP A 519 24.47 -12.62 -13.29
C ASP A 519 25.19 -12.46 -11.94
N PRO A 520 24.82 -13.23 -10.89
CA PRO A 520 25.41 -13.07 -9.56
C PRO A 520 26.88 -13.45 -9.48
N ALA A 521 27.40 -14.27 -10.40
CA ALA A 521 28.80 -14.68 -10.41
C ALA A 521 29.71 -13.61 -11.03
N THR A 522 29.21 -12.85 -12.01
CA THR A 522 30.01 -11.86 -12.75
C THR A 522 29.62 -10.41 -12.47
N GLY A 523 28.45 -10.17 -11.89
CA GLY A 523 27.87 -8.84 -11.69
C GLY A 523 27.39 -8.17 -13.00
N GLN A 524 27.38 -8.90 -14.13
CA GLN A 524 26.94 -8.36 -15.41
C GLN A 524 25.43 -8.07 -15.38
N LYS A 525 25.05 -6.87 -15.84
CA LYS A 525 23.67 -6.39 -15.86
C LYS A 525 23.12 -6.32 -17.29
N SER A 526 21.85 -6.66 -17.45
CA SER A 526 21.09 -6.48 -18.69
C SER A 526 19.65 -6.07 -18.39
N VAL A 527 19.00 -5.37 -19.32
CA VAL A 527 17.61 -4.92 -19.14
C VAL A 527 16.66 -6.02 -19.60
N LEU A 528 15.88 -6.57 -18.66
CA LEU A 528 14.88 -7.60 -18.93
C LEU A 528 13.58 -6.96 -19.46
N ALA A 529 13.12 -5.92 -18.78
CA ALA A 529 11.90 -5.18 -19.11
C ALA A 529 12.07 -3.71 -18.71
N SER A 530 11.41 -2.81 -19.42
CA SER A 530 11.47 -1.36 -19.20
C SER A 530 10.12 -0.72 -19.50
N GLY A 531 9.88 0.49 -18.97
CA GLY A 531 8.61 1.20 -19.14
C GLY A 531 7.51 0.62 -18.27
N LEU A 532 7.88 0.13 -17.08
CA LEU A 532 6.95 -0.18 -16.00
C LEU A 532 6.70 1.14 -15.27
N ASP A 533 5.48 1.64 -15.19
CA ASP A 533 5.19 2.89 -14.47
C ASP A 533 5.23 2.61 -12.95
N ILE A 534 6.41 2.66 -12.31
CA ILE A 534 6.61 2.15 -10.94
C ILE A 534 7.28 3.17 -10.03
N GLY A 535 7.19 2.97 -8.71
CA GLY A 535 7.87 3.81 -7.74
C GLY A 535 7.04 5.02 -7.30
N MET A 536 5.80 4.77 -6.89
CA MET A 536 4.93 5.80 -6.33
C MET A 536 5.58 6.44 -5.11
N ALA A 537 5.82 7.74 -5.20
CA ALA A 537 6.46 8.49 -4.12
C ALA A 537 5.54 8.59 -2.89
N GLY A 538 6.03 8.15 -1.73
CA GLY A 538 5.33 8.33 -0.45
C GLY A 538 5.47 9.75 0.15
N PRO A 539 4.70 10.04 1.22
CA PRO A 539 4.84 11.30 1.94
C PRO A 539 6.20 11.48 2.59
N PRO A 540 6.65 12.73 2.83
CA PRO A 540 7.85 12.99 3.59
C PRO A 540 7.85 12.26 4.94
N GLY A 541 8.92 11.52 5.22
CA GLY A 541 9.07 10.77 6.48
C GLY A 541 8.55 9.33 6.45
N MET A 542 7.91 8.89 5.37
CA MET A 542 7.58 7.48 5.15
C MET A 542 8.78 6.69 4.63
N PRO A 543 8.77 5.34 4.73
CA PRO A 543 9.79 4.50 4.12
C PRO A 543 9.99 4.79 2.63
N PRO A 544 11.23 4.70 2.10
CA PRO A 544 11.55 5.09 0.73
C PRO A 544 10.82 4.27 -0.33
N THR A 545 10.45 3.03 -0.02
CA THR A 545 9.67 2.17 -0.93
C THR A 545 8.18 2.50 -0.93
N TYR A 546 7.66 3.18 0.11
CA TYR A 546 6.23 3.43 0.32
C TYR A 546 5.32 2.21 0.03
N ILE A 547 4.89 2.02 -1.22
CA ILE A 547 4.33 0.78 -1.77
C ILE A 547 5.44 0.00 -2.50
N PHE A 548 5.85 -1.12 -1.93
CA PHE A 548 6.98 -1.91 -2.42
C PHE A 548 6.68 -2.59 -3.76
N ASN A 549 7.40 -2.28 -4.84
CA ASN A 549 7.23 -2.97 -6.12
C ASN A 549 7.89 -4.37 -6.07
N GLY A 550 7.07 -5.41 -6.14
CA GLY A 550 7.46 -6.80 -6.01
C GLY A 550 7.74 -7.49 -7.35
N ILE A 551 8.48 -8.59 -7.27
CA ILE A 551 8.73 -9.50 -8.39
C ILE A 551 8.69 -10.95 -7.92
N ALA A 552 8.07 -11.83 -8.71
CA ALA A 552 8.06 -13.27 -8.46
C ALA A 552 8.22 -14.06 -9.76
N VAL A 553 8.80 -15.25 -9.67
CA VAL A 553 9.02 -16.16 -10.80
C VAL A 553 8.31 -17.48 -10.53
N ASP A 554 7.49 -17.95 -11.46
CA ASP A 554 6.82 -19.25 -11.34
C ASP A 554 7.66 -20.41 -11.88
N ASP A 555 7.19 -21.65 -11.68
CA ASP A 555 7.80 -22.89 -12.16
C ASP A 555 7.90 -23.01 -13.69
N CYS A 556 7.27 -22.13 -14.47
CA CYS A 556 7.41 -22.05 -15.91
C CYS A 556 8.43 -20.99 -16.37
N GLY A 557 8.90 -20.14 -15.45
CA GLY A 557 9.87 -19.06 -15.71
C GLY A 557 9.17 -17.78 -16.14
N VAL A 558 7.86 -17.69 -15.89
CA VAL A 558 7.12 -16.46 -16.05
C VAL A 558 7.38 -15.59 -14.84
N ILE A 559 7.59 -14.31 -15.11
CA ILE A 559 7.87 -13.29 -14.12
C ILE A 559 6.62 -12.43 -13.96
N TYR A 560 6.27 -12.11 -12.73
CA TYR A 560 5.17 -11.22 -12.36
C TYR A 560 5.74 -10.04 -11.61
N VAL A 561 5.36 -8.83 -12.00
CA VAL A 561 5.83 -7.57 -11.40
C VAL A 561 4.61 -6.73 -11.06
N SER A 562 4.53 -6.22 -9.84
CA SER A 562 3.50 -5.25 -9.48
C SER A 562 3.84 -3.86 -9.97
N VAL A 563 2.80 -3.15 -10.40
CA VAL A 563 2.87 -1.79 -10.90
C VAL A 563 1.94 -0.95 -10.05
N ASP A 564 2.54 -0.23 -9.11
CA ASP A 564 1.84 0.49 -8.05
C ASP A 564 1.13 1.73 -8.57
N THR A 565 1.69 2.48 -9.52
CA THR A 565 1.11 3.74 -10.00
C THR A 565 -0.25 3.58 -10.72
N ASP A 566 -0.40 2.52 -11.53
CA ASP A 566 -1.59 2.24 -12.34
C ASP A 566 -2.44 1.06 -11.82
N ASN A 567 -2.15 0.60 -10.59
CA ASN A 567 -2.83 -0.50 -9.92
C ASN A 567 -2.86 -1.79 -10.74
N SER A 568 -1.75 -2.17 -11.36
CA SER A 568 -1.70 -3.35 -12.23
C SER A 568 -0.65 -4.38 -11.82
N VAL A 569 -0.75 -5.57 -12.42
CA VAL A 569 0.31 -6.58 -12.39
C VAL A 569 0.69 -6.91 -13.82
N VAL A 570 1.98 -6.87 -14.10
CA VAL A 570 2.54 -7.21 -15.40
C VAL A 570 3.07 -8.65 -15.39
N LYS A 571 2.74 -9.41 -16.44
CA LYS A 571 3.25 -10.75 -16.73
C LYS A 571 4.31 -10.67 -17.84
N ILE A 572 5.52 -11.11 -17.54
CA ILE A 572 6.66 -11.18 -18.46
C ILE A 572 6.98 -12.65 -18.73
N SER A 573 6.68 -13.13 -19.94
CA SER A 573 6.79 -14.55 -20.31
C SER A 573 7.95 -14.80 -21.26
N PRO A 574 8.75 -15.87 -21.09
CA PRO A 574 9.75 -16.27 -22.07
C PRO A 574 9.09 -16.63 -23.42
N ARG A 575 9.70 -16.27 -24.54
CA ARG A 575 9.19 -16.52 -25.91
C ARG A 575 9.42 -17.94 -26.41
N GLY A 576 10.20 -18.74 -25.68
CA GLY A 576 10.42 -20.15 -26.00
C GLY A 576 9.09 -20.93 -26.03
N ARG A 577 8.83 -21.69 -27.11
CA ARG A 577 7.56 -22.46 -27.28
C ARG A 577 7.26 -23.41 -26.11
N GLY A 578 8.27 -23.91 -25.42
CA GLY A 578 8.12 -24.78 -24.24
C GLY A 578 7.63 -24.02 -23.01
N ALA A 579 8.23 -22.86 -22.73
CA ALA A 579 7.84 -21.98 -21.62
C ALA A 579 6.44 -21.40 -21.82
N LEU A 580 6.11 -20.95 -23.04
CA LEU A 580 4.76 -20.50 -23.38
C LEU A 580 3.70 -21.58 -23.14
N ARG A 581 3.99 -22.85 -23.51
CA ARG A 581 3.06 -23.96 -23.26
C ARG A 581 2.89 -24.26 -21.78
N CYS A 582 3.95 -24.19 -20.98
CA CYS A 582 3.87 -24.34 -19.53
C CYS A 582 3.02 -23.19 -18.92
N ALA A 583 3.32 -21.96 -19.33
CA ALA A 583 2.66 -20.73 -18.89
C ALA A 583 1.17 -20.62 -19.28
N ASP A 584 0.73 -21.37 -20.30
CA ASP A 584 -0.67 -21.47 -20.75
C ASP A 584 -1.39 -22.72 -20.19
N GLY A 585 -0.79 -23.43 -19.22
CA GLY A 585 -1.40 -24.59 -18.56
C GLY A 585 -1.28 -25.92 -19.33
N GLY A 586 -0.40 -25.98 -20.34
CA GLY A 586 -0.03 -27.22 -21.00
C GLY A 586 0.97 -28.03 -20.17
N PRO A 587 0.93 -29.38 -20.20
CA PRO A 587 1.88 -30.18 -19.45
C PRO A 587 3.31 -29.91 -19.95
N GLY A 588 4.13 -29.31 -19.09
CA GLY A 588 5.56 -29.17 -19.30
C GLY A 588 6.17 -30.56 -19.45
N ARG A 589 6.69 -30.89 -20.64
CA ARG A 589 7.39 -32.17 -20.83
C ARG A 589 8.73 -32.09 -20.12
N GLY A 590 8.77 -32.48 -18.86
CA GLY A 590 10.01 -32.86 -18.19
C GLY A 590 10.65 -33.99 -19.00
N LYS A 591 11.83 -33.76 -19.57
CA LYS A 591 12.67 -34.84 -20.07
C LYS A 591 13.14 -35.61 -18.84
N GLY A 592 12.51 -36.76 -18.58
CA GLY A 592 13.02 -37.71 -17.60
C GLY A 592 14.46 -38.07 -17.98
N HIS A 593 15.40 -37.77 -17.09
CA HIS A 593 16.74 -38.33 -17.16
C HIS A 593 16.63 -39.84 -16.95
N GLY A 594 16.91 -40.59 -18.02
CA GLY A 594 17.01 -42.04 -17.96
C GLY A 594 18.24 -42.42 -17.14
N HIS A 595 18.02 -42.94 -15.93
CA HIS A 595 19.02 -43.77 -15.27
C HIS A 595 19.11 -45.09 -16.01
N GLY A 596 20.26 -45.29 -16.67
CA GLY A 596 20.66 -46.60 -17.14
C GLY A 596 21.09 -47.46 -15.96
N HIS A 597 20.56 -48.68 -15.89
CA HIS A 597 21.33 -49.85 -15.48
C HIS A 597 20.80 -51.08 -16.22
N GLY A 598 21.75 -51.85 -16.76
CA GLY A 598 21.50 -52.94 -17.69
C GLY A 598 21.32 -54.31 -17.05
N HIS A 599 20.91 -55.21 -17.93
CA HIS A 599 21.10 -56.67 -17.96
C HIS A 599 20.63 -57.55 -16.79
N GLY A 600 19.72 -58.48 -17.13
CA GLY A 600 19.50 -59.69 -16.34
C GLY A 600 18.32 -60.53 -16.81
N HIS A 601 18.53 -61.31 -17.87
CA HIS A 601 17.86 -62.57 -18.26
C HIS A 601 16.41 -62.86 -17.85
N GLY A 602 15.58 -63.08 -18.88
CA GLY A 602 14.28 -63.74 -18.76
C GLY A 602 14.37 -65.27 -18.68
N HIS A 603 13.44 -65.84 -17.91
CA HIS A 603 12.76 -67.14 -18.00
C HIS A 603 11.74 -67.10 -16.84
N GLY A 604 10.50 -67.58 -16.87
CA GLY A 604 9.68 -68.34 -17.79
C GLY A 604 8.34 -68.56 -17.06
N HIS A 605 7.31 -68.89 -17.83
CA HIS A 605 5.90 -69.14 -17.49
C HIS A 605 5.52 -69.66 -16.09
N GLY A 606 4.31 -69.26 -15.64
CA GLY A 606 3.52 -70.03 -14.68
C GLY A 606 2.16 -69.39 -14.35
N HIS A 607 1.08 -69.88 -14.99
CA HIS A 607 -0.31 -69.66 -14.58
C HIS A 607 -0.59 -70.27 -13.19
N GLY A 608 -1.53 -69.69 -12.43
CA GLY A 608 -2.17 -70.37 -11.30
C GLY A 608 -3.16 -69.50 -10.52
N HIS A 609 -4.45 -69.77 -10.72
CA HIS A 609 -5.56 -69.30 -9.89
C HIS A 609 -5.45 -69.77 -8.42
N GLY A 610 -6.06 -69.03 -7.50
CA GLY A 610 -6.38 -69.52 -6.16
C GLY A 610 -6.99 -68.47 -5.24
N HIS A 611 -8.33 -68.42 -5.28
CA HIS A 611 -9.32 -67.96 -4.27
C HIS A 611 -9.18 -66.62 -3.54
#